data_AF-A0A2S6HZW8-F1
#
_entry.id   AF-A0A2S6HZW8-F1
#
_cell.length_a   1.000
_cell.length_b   1.000
_cell.length_c   1.000
_cell.angle_alpha   90.00
_cell.angle_beta   90.00
_cell.angle_gamma   90.00
#
_symmetry.space_group_name_H-M   'P 1'
#
loop_
_entity.id
_entity.type
_entity.pdbx_description
1 polymer ?
#
loop_
_entity_poly.entity_id
_entity_poly.type
_entity_poly.pdbx_seq_one_letter_code
_entity_poly.pdbx_strand_id
1 'polypeptide(L)' 'MSYAEALAELETILEELQRPPVDIDRLHARVARAEQLIASCRATLRSVEDELGKLGQSTEA' A
#
# COMPACT_ATOMS: atom_id res chain seq x y z
N MET A 1 -5.47 -8.59 4.14
CA MET A 1 -4.48 -7.59 4.56
C MET A 1 -5.22 -6.32 4.87
N SER A 2 -5.17 -5.86 6.10
CA SER A 2 -5.66 -4.55 6.49
C SER A 2 -4.68 -3.47 6.00
N TYR A 3 -5.16 -2.24 5.86
CA TYR A 3 -4.32 -1.09 5.53
C TYR A 3 -3.14 -0.94 6.51
N ALA A 4 -3.37 -1.19 7.80
CA ALA A 4 -2.35 -1.12 8.84
C ALA A 4 -1.23 -2.17 8.66
N GLU A 5 -1.60 -3.40 8.26
CA GLU A 5 -0.61 -4.44 7.96
C GLU A 5 0.23 -4.09 6.72
N ALA A 6 -0.39 -3.54 5.68
CA ALA A 6 0.31 -3.11 4.48
C ALA A 6 1.28 -1.94 4.74
N LEU A 7 0.90 -1.02 5.64
CA LEU A 7 1.75 0.08 6.06
C LEU A 7 2.97 -0.40 6.85
N ALA A 8 2.78 -1.32 7.80
CA ALA A 8 3.88 -1.90 8.58
C ALA A 8 4.87 -2.68 7.71
N GLU A 9 4.38 -3.40 6.68
CA GLU A 9 5.26 -4.09 5.72
C GLU A 9 6.04 -3.09 4.86
N LEU A 10 5.43 -1.97 4.47
CA LEU A 10 6.11 -0.87 3.77
C LEU A 10 7.23 -0.23 4.60
N GLU A 11 6.97 0.04 5.89
CA GLU A 11 7.98 0.57 6.82
C GLU A 11 9.16 -0.38 6.98
N THR A 12 8.89 -1.68 7.11
CA THR A 12 9.92 -2.73 7.19
C THR A 12 10.77 -2.75 5.93
N ILE A 13 10.16 -2.71 4.75
CA ILE A 13 10.90 -2.65 3.47
C ILE A 13 11.77 -1.39 3.41
N LEU A 14 11.25 -0.24 3.85
CA LEU A 14 11.98 1.02 3.90
C LEU A 14 13.21 0.96 4.81
N GLU A 15 13.12 0.34 5.99
CA GLU A 15 14.25 0.12 6.87
C GLU A 15 15.30 -0.79 6.24
N GLU A 16 14.86 -1.84 5.53
CA GLU A 16 15.76 -2.77 4.85
C GLU A 16 16.48 -2.13 3.66
N LEU A 17 15.82 -1.22 2.93
CA LEU A 17 16.42 -0.45 1.83
C LEU A 17 17.46 0.58 2.32
N GLN A 18 17.30 1.11 3.53
CA GLN A 18 18.23 2.07 4.13
C GLN A 18 19.52 1.43 4.67
N ARG A 19 19.52 0.11 4.87
CA ARG A 19 20.73 -0.63 5.24
C ARG A 19 21.64 -0.79 4.03
N PRO A 20 22.96 -0.66 4.18
CA PRO A 20 23.89 -0.86 3.09
C PRO A 20 23.69 -2.27 2.50
N PRO A 21 23.21 -2.37 1.26
CA PRO A 21 22.84 -3.66 0.68
C PRO A 21 24.10 -4.37 0.23
N VAL A 22 24.20 -5.65 0.57
CA VAL A 22 25.26 -6.53 0.06
C VAL A 22 24.96 -6.98 -1.38
N ASP A 23 23.71 -6.80 -1.85
CA ASP A 23 23.21 -7.34 -3.11
C ASP A 23 22.12 -6.45 -3.75
N ILE A 24 22.33 -6.05 -5.01
CA ILE A 24 21.43 -5.19 -5.82
C ILE A 24 20.15 -5.92 -6.21
N ASP A 25 20.19 -7.23 -6.42
CA ASP A 25 19.00 -8.00 -6.82
C ASP A 25 17.95 -8.03 -5.69
N ARG A 26 18.44 -8.03 -4.44
CA ARG A 26 17.59 -7.94 -3.24
C ARG A 26 16.94 -6.57 -3.08
N LEU A 27 17.57 -5.48 -3.55
CA LEU A 27 16.94 -4.16 -3.57
C LEU A 27 15.79 -4.14 -4.59
N HIS A 28 16.01 -4.66 -5.80
CA HIS A 28 14.99 -4.71 -6.85
C HIS A 28 13.74 -5.49 -6.41
N ALA A 29 13.92 -6.66 -5.80
CA ALA A 29 12.80 -7.46 -5.30
C ALA A 29 12.00 -6.73 -4.20
N ARG A 30 12.67 -5.97 -3.33
CA ARG A 30 12.04 -5.18 -2.27
C ARG A 30 11.25 -3.99 -2.80
N VAL A 31 11.80 -3.28 -3.78
CA VAL A 31 11.10 -2.17 -4.45
C VAL A 31 9.85 -2.68 -5.15
N ALA A 32 9.94 -3.79 -5.90
CA ALA A 32 8.79 -4.40 -6.56
C ALA A 32 7.69 -4.81 -5.55
N ARG A 33 8.08 -5.32 -4.37
CA ARG A 33 7.14 -5.64 -3.29
C ARG A 33 6.48 -4.38 -2.72
N ALA A 34 7.22 -3.31 -2.50
CA ALA A 34 6.68 -2.03 -2.03
C ALA A 34 5.67 -1.44 -3.03
N GLU A 35 5.93 -1.52 -4.34
CA GLU A 35 5.00 -1.09 -5.38
C GLU A 35 3.67 -1.86 -5.33
N GLN A 36 3.72 -3.18 -5.13
CA GLN A 36 2.51 -4.00 -4.96
C GLN A 36 1.69 -3.60 -3.74
N LEU A 37 2.36 -3.33 -2.61
CA LEU A 37 1.69 -2.89 -1.38
C LEU A 37 1.02 -1.53 -1.57
N ILE A 38 1.71 -0.57 -2.21
CA ILE A 38 1.16 0.76 -2.52
C ILE A 38 -0.06 0.64 -3.45
N ALA A 39 0.00 -0.21 -4.47
CA ALA A 39 -1.12 -0.45 -5.38
C ALA A 39 -2.35 -1.02 -4.63
N SER A 40 -2.12 -1.97 -3.71
CA SER A 40 -3.17 -2.54 -2.86
C SER A 40 -3.80 -1.50 -1.93
N CYS A 41 -2.99 -0.67 -1.29
CA CYS A 41 -3.47 0.43 -0.45
C CYS A 41 -4.33 1.43 -1.24
N ARG A 42 -3.88 1.81 -2.43
CA ARG A 42 -4.64 2.69 -3.33
C ARG A 42 -5.96 2.07 -3.76
N ALA A 43 -5.98 0.78 -4.08
CA ALA A 43 -7.20 0.07 -4.43
C ALA A 43 -8.21 0.04 -3.27
N THR A 44 -7.71 -0.17 -2.04
CA THR A 44 -8.53 -0.13 -0.82
C THR A 44 -9.13 1.25 -0.60
N LEU A 45 -8.32 2.30 -0.69
CA LEU A 45 -8.81 3.68 -0.55
C LEU A 45 -9.89 4.00 -1.60
N ARG A 46 -9.66 3.61 -2.85
CA ARG A 46 -10.63 3.84 -3.94
C ARG A 46 -11.95 3.10 -3.71
N SER A 47 -11.88 1.87 -3.20
CA SER A 47 -13.08 1.12 -2.82
C SER A 47 -13.84 1.80 -1.69
N VAL A 48 -13.14 2.39 -0.72
CA VAL A 48 -13.78 3.13 0.39
C VAL A 48 -14.40 4.44 -0.13
N GLU A 49 -13.72 5.16 -1.02
CA GLU A 49 -14.25 6.36 -1.68
C GLU A 49 -15.52 6.05 -2.50
N ASP A 50 -15.53 4.96 -3.26
CA ASP A 50 -16.70 4.53 -4.03
C ASP A 50 -17.89 4.18 -3.12
N GLU A 51 -17.66 3.48 -2.00
CA GLU A 51 -18.70 3.19 -1.01
C GLU A 51 -19.25 4.47 -0.35
N LEU A 52 -18.37 5.42 0.00
CA LEU A 52 -18.78 6.73 0.51
C LEU A 52 -19.59 7.52 -0.54
N GLY A 53 -19.20 7.46 -1.81
CA GLY A 53 -19.93 8.08 -2.91
C GLY A 53 -21.35 7.54 -3.07
N LYS A 54 -21.54 6.22 -2.92
CA LYS A 54 -22.88 5.58 -2.94
C LYS A 54 -23.73 6.01 -1.75
N LEU A 55 -23.14 6.11 -0.56
CA LEU A 55 -23.83 6.58 0.66
C LEU A 55 -24.25 8.05 0.56
N GLY A 56 -23.37 8.91 0.02
CA GLY A 56 -23.68 10.32 -0.21
C GLY A 56 -24.87 10.51 -1.16
N GLN A 57 -24.90 9.75 -2.27
CA GLN A 57 -26.02 9.79 -3.23
C GLN A 57 -27.34 9.26 -2.67
N SER A 58 -27.29 8.38 -1.66
CA SER A 58 -28.50 7.82 -1.02
C SER A 58 -29.14 8.77 -0.01
N THR A 59 -28.48 9.88 0.34
CA THR A 59 -28.97 10.84 1.35
C THR A 59 -29.60 12.10 0.73
N GLU A 60 -29.56 12.25 -0.61
CA GLU A 60 -30.12 13.40 -1.34
C GLU A 60 -31.43 13.07 -2.12
N ALA A 61 -32.09 11.94 -1.85
CA ALA A 61 -33.35 11.54 -2.50
C ALA A 61 -34.58 11.72 -1.61
#